data_AF-A0A352SV46-F1
#
_entry.id   AF-A0A352SV46-F1
#
_cell.length_a   1.000
_cell.length_b   1.000
_cell.length_c   1.000
_cell.angle_alpha   90.00
_cell.angle_beta   90.00
_cell.angle_gamma   90.00
#
_symmetry.space_group_name_H-M   'P 1'
#
loop_
_entity.id
_entity.type
_entity.pdbx_description
1 polymer ?
#
loop_
_entity_poly.entity_id
_entity_poly.type
_entity_poly.pdbx_seq_one_letter_code
_entity_poly.pdbx_strand_id
1 'polypeptide(L)'
;MLWKEKYQLGVSVIDDQHSELFKRVDAFMQVLRTSGPWENKLQGVNETLEFMKVYVVEHFRDEEEYQQKIGYPGYEKHKQMHEDMVSYVLKVSDEYEKSGHSEELIQQFAGKLLSWLINHVVSEDQRIAAYAIKKEANANES
;
A
#
# COMPACT_ATOMS: atom_id res chain seq x y z
N MET A 1 -9.37 -5.70 6.96
CA MET A 1 -8.15 -6.32 7.52
C MET A 1 -7.61 -5.44 8.62
N LEU A 2 -6.89 -6.00 9.59
CA LEU A 2 -6.38 -5.24 10.72
C LEU A 2 -4.85 -5.16 10.65
N TRP A 3 -4.32 -3.94 10.79
CA TRP A 3 -2.92 -3.71 11.13
C TRP A 3 -2.56 -4.47 12.42
N LYS A 4 -1.33 -4.96 12.50
CA LYS A 4 -0.81 -5.69 13.65
C LYS A 4 0.62 -5.24 13.91
N GLU A 5 1.01 -5.15 15.18
CA GLU A 5 2.37 -4.77 15.60
C GLU A 5 3.46 -5.62 14.94
N LYS A 6 3.18 -6.91 14.68
CA LYS A 6 4.09 -7.81 13.97
C LYS A 6 4.41 -7.42 12.51
N TYR A 7 3.76 -6.39 11.97
CA TYR A 7 4.04 -5.82 10.66
C TYR A 7 4.91 -4.57 10.75
N GLN A 8 5.30 -4.15 11.96
CA GLN A 8 6.18 -3.01 12.14
C GLN A 8 7.57 -3.27 11.59
N LEU A 9 8.08 -2.28 10.88
CA LEU A 9 9.46 -2.20 10.41
C LEU A 9 10.40 -1.68 11.51
N GLY A 10 9.86 -1.05 12.56
CA GLY A 10 10.64 -0.33 13.57
C GLY A 10 10.99 1.10 13.15
N VAL A 11 10.37 1.60 12.09
CA VAL A 11 10.53 2.97 11.58
C VAL A 11 9.20 3.67 11.75
N SER A 12 9.07 4.47 12.82
CA SER A 12 7.79 5.08 13.23
C SER A 12 7.01 5.73 12.08
N VAL A 13 7.67 6.50 11.22
CA VAL A 13 6.98 7.16 10.09
C VAL A 13 6.36 6.14 9.13
N ILE A 14 7.09 5.08 8.77
CA ILE A 14 6.60 4.05 7.84
C ILE A 14 5.54 3.17 8.53
N ASP A 15 5.72 2.87 9.82
CA ASP A 15 4.74 2.09 10.59
C ASP A 15 3.40 2.83 10.74
N ASP A 16 3.44 4.15 10.97
CA ASP A 16 2.26 5.00 10.98
C ASP A 16 1.63 5.05 9.58
N GLN A 17 2.45 5.08 8.53
CA GLN A 17 1.98 5.06 7.16
C GLN A 17 1.24 3.77 6.80
N HIS A 18 1.80 2.62 7.17
CA HIS A 18 1.16 1.32 7.00
C HIS A 18 -0.15 1.25 7.77
N SER A 19 -0.18 1.70 9.02
CA SER A 19 -1.40 1.69 9.83
C SER A 19 -2.56 2.44 9.14
N GLU A 20 -2.29 3.64 8.61
CA GLU A 20 -3.28 4.41 7.87
C GLU A 20 -3.65 3.74 6.53
N LEU A 21 -2.69 3.16 5.80
CA LEU A 21 -2.95 2.40 4.57
C LEU A 21 -3.92 1.23 4.84
N PHE A 22 -3.66 0.42 5.88
CA PHE A 22 -4.54 -0.68 6.28
C PHE A 22 -5.95 -0.19 6.65
N LYS A 23 -6.04 0.91 7.40
CA LYS A 23 -7.31 1.52 7.80
C LYS A 23 -8.11 1.98 6.58
N ARG A 24 -7.46 2.61 5.60
CA ARG A 24 -8.11 3.12 4.37
C ARG A 24 -8.58 1.98 3.47
N VAL A 25 -7.76 0.94 3.30
CA VAL A 25 -8.17 -0.26 2.57
C VAL A 25 -9.31 -0.97 3.28
N ASP A 26 -9.31 -1.05 4.61
CA ASP A 26 -10.45 -1.65 5.34
C ASP A 26 -11.74 -0.85 5.15
N ALA A 27 -11.69 0.48 5.26
CA ALA A 27 -12.83 1.36 5.03
C ALA A 27 -13.38 1.21 3.59
N PHE A 28 -12.51 1.17 2.59
CA PHE A 28 -12.88 0.89 1.21
C PHE A 28 -13.63 -0.43 1.06
N MET A 29 -13.09 -1.50 1.65
CA MET A 29 -13.75 -2.80 1.61
C MET A 29 -15.10 -2.81 2.34
N GLN A 30 -15.28 -1.99 3.38
CA GLN A 30 -16.59 -1.80 4.03
C GLN A 30 -17.58 -1.08 3.10
N VAL A 31 -17.16 -0.03 2.40
CA VAL A 31 -17.98 0.67 1.39
C VAL A 31 -18.50 -0.33 0.35
N LEU A 32 -17.62 -1.17 -0.19
CA LEU A 32 -18.01 -2.16 -1.21
C LEU A 32 -19.01 -3.21 -0.70
N ARG A 33 -18.92 -3.59 0.58
CA ARG A 33 -19.84 -4.56 1.21
C ARG A 33 -21.17 -3.96 1.64
N THR A 34 -21.30 -2.64 1.68
CA THR A 34 -22.53 -1.99 2.14
C THR A 34 -23.69 -2.32 1.18
N SER A 35 -24.86 -2.61 1.72
CA SER A 35 -26.06 -2.87 0.91
C SER A 35 -26.59 -1.57 0.28
N GLY A 36 -27.15 -1.66 -0.92
CA GLY A 36 -27.79 -0.54 -1.60
C GLY A 36 -27.27 -0.33 -3.02
N PRO A 37 -27.82 0.68 -3.73
CA PRO A 37 -27.40 1.04 -5.08
C PRO A 37 -25.91 1.39 -5.17
N TRP A 38 -25.31 1.14 -6.33
CA TRP A 38 -23.91 1.42 -6.61
C TRP A 38 -23.55 2.90 -6.43
N GLU A 39 -24.49 3.78 -6.79
CA GLU A 39 -24.35 5.24 -6.73
C GLU A 39 -24.04 5.73 -5.31
N ASN A 40 -24.57 5.06 -4.29
CA ASN A 40 -24.33 5.40 -2.88
C ASN A 40 -22.89 5.10 -2.44
N LYS A 41 -22.16 4.27 -3.20
CA LYS A 41 -20.78 3.88 -2.90
C LYS A 41 -19.75 4.76 -3.59
N LEU A 42 -20.15 5.51 -4.62
CA LEU A 42 -19.25 6.30 -5.46
C LEU A 42 -18.38 7.26 -4.66
N GLN A 43 -18.95 7.94 -3.65
CA GLN A 43 -18.16 8.83 -2.80
C GLN A 43 -16.99 8.10 -2.13
N GLY A 44 -17.25 6.97 -1.46
CA GLY A 44 -16.19 6.21 -0.77
C GLY A 44 -15.18 5.57 -1.74
N VAL A 45 -15.63 5.20 -2.94
CA VAL A 45 -14.73 4.74 -4.01
C VAL A 45 -13.80 5.86 -4.47
N ASN A 46 -14.34 7.04 -4.73
CA ASN A 46 -13.56 8.21 -5.17
C ASN A 46 -12.54 8.64 -4.11
N GLU A 47 -12.97 8.69 -2.85
CA GLU A 47 -12.08 8.98 -1.73
C GLU A 47 -10.92 7.97 -1.64
N THR A 48 -11.19 6.69 -1.92
CA THR A 48 -10.16 5.65 -1.92
C THR A 48 -9.20 5.80 -3.10
N LEU A 49 -9.72 6.01 -4.32
CA LEU A 49 -8.87 6.18 -5.50
C LEU A 49 -7.98 7.41 -5.37
N GLU A 50 -8.50 8.52 -4.83
CA GLU A 50 -7.71 9.72 -4.57
C GLU A 50 -6.62 9.48 -3.51
N PHE A 51 -6.98 8.85 -2.40
CA PHE A 51 -6.03 8.43 -1.38
C PHE A 51 -4.91 7.56 -1.97
N MET A 52 -5.27 6.57 -2.78
CA MET A 52 -4.29 5.64 -3.39
C MET A 52 -3.38 6.32 -4.41
N LYS A 53 -3.81 7.40 -5.08
CA LYS A 53 -2.95 8.16 -6.01
C LYS A 53 -1.91 9.03 -5.30
N VAL A 54 -2.25 9.57 -4.13
CA VAL A 54 -1.38 10.53 -3.42
C VAL A 54 -0.57 9.83 -2.34
N TYR A 55 -1.26 9.18 -1.41
CA TYR A 55 -0.66 8.70 -0.17
C TYR A 55 0.34 7.56 -0.40
N VAL A 56 0.03 6.69 -1.35
CA VAL A 56 0.91 5.56 -1.69
C VAL A 56 2.22 6.04 -2.30
N VAL A 57 2.20 7.13 -3.07
CA VAL A 57 3.42 7.73 -3.63
C VAL A 57 4.30 8.32 -2.54
N GLU A 58 3.70 8.99 -1.55
CA GLU A 58 4.43 9.52 -0.39
C GLU A 58 5.04 8.40 0.46
N HIS A 59 4.25 7.38 0.78
CA HIS A 59 4.69 6.21 1.52
C HIS A 59 5.86 5.49 0.82
N PHE A 60 5.73 5.21 -0.49
CA PHE A 60 6.79 4.57 -1.27
C PHE A 60 8.07 5.39 -1.30
N ARG A 61 7.98 6.71 -1.44
CA ARG A 61 9.15 7.59 -1.39
C ARG A 61 9.86 7.45 -0.05
N ASP A 62 9.14 7.55 1.06
CA ASP A 62 9.74 7.54 2.40
C ASP A 62 10.37 6.17 2.71
N GLU A 63 9.76 5.07 2.24
CA GLU A 63 10.31 3.73 2.35
C GLU A 63 11.55 3.53 1.47
N GLU A 64 11.52 4.00 0.22
CA GLU A 64 12.65 3.96 -0.71
C GLU A 64 13.85 4.77 -0.19
N GLU A 65 13.61 5.93 0.41
CA GLU A 65 14.63 6.74 1.08
C GLU A 65 15.24 5.98 2.26
N TYR A 66 14.42 5.30 3.06
CA TYR A 66 14.89 4.46 4.16
C TYR A 66 15.72 3.28 3.65
N GLN A 67 15.25 2.56 2.63
CA GLN A 67 15.97 1.45 2.01
C GLN A 67 17.35 1.89 1.52
N GLN A 68 17.44 3.03 0.83
CA GLN A 68 18.72 3.59 0.37
C GLN A 68 19.62 3.97 1.54
N LYS A 69 19.09 4.63 2.57
CA LYS A 69 19.83 5.04 3.78
C LYS A 69 20.48 3.84 4.49
N ILE A 70 19.77 2.72 4.56
CA ILE A 70 20.32 1.50 5.16
C ILE A 70 21.11 0.63 4.18
N GLY A 71 21.19 0.99 2.89
CA GLY A 71 21.88 0.19 1.88
C GLY A 71 21.22 -1.16 1.62
N TYR A 72 19.88 -1.21 1.66
CA TYR A 72 19.10 -2.42 1.48
C TYR A 72 19.34 -3.02 0.08
N PRO A 73 19.84 -4.27 -0.03
CA PRO A 73 20.22 -4.85 -1.32
C PRO A 73 19.03 -5.16 -2.24
N GLY A 74 17.81 -5.20 -1.71
CA GLY A 74 16.59 -5.46 -2.48
C GLY A 74 15.96 -4.21 -3.10
N TYR A 75 16.57 -3.03 -2.93
CA TYR A 75 15.99 -1.73 -3.29
C TYR A 75 15.40 -1.66 -4.71
N GLU A 76 16.19 -1.98 -5.74
CA GLU A 76 15.74 -1.85 -7.14
C GLU A 76 14.51 -2.70 -7.44
N LYS A 77 14.48 -3.94 -6.91
CA LYS A 77 13.33 -4.83 -7.08
C LYS A 77 12.11 -4.29 -6.34
N HIS A 78 12.30 -3.79 -5.12
CA HIS A 78 11.22 -3.27 -4.30
C HIS A 78 10.60 -2.02 -4.94
N LYS A 79 11.43 -1.08 -5.40
CA LYS A 79 11.01 0.10 -6.16
C LYS A 79 10.21 -0.25 -7.41
N GLN A 80 10.60 -1.27 -8.17
CA GLN A 80 9.80 -1.70 -9.32
C GLN A 80 8.37 -2.10 -8.90
N MET A 81 8.20 -2.75 -7.75
CA MET A 81 6.86 -3.11 -7.24
C MET A 81 6.03 -1.88 -6.90
N HIS A 82 6.66 -0.81 -6.39
CA HIS A 82 6.03 0.48 -6.16
C HIS A 82 5.56 1.13 -7.46
N GLU A 83 6.45 1.23 -8.45
CA GLU A 83 6.17 1.83 -9.76
C GLU A 83 5.04 1.09 -10.48
N ASP A 84 5.02 -0.24 -10.40
CA ASP A 84 3.97 -1.09 -10.97
C ASP A 84 2.61 -0.81 -10.29
N MET A 85 2.59 -0.66 -8.97
CA MET A 85 1.36 -0.38 -8.23
C MET A 85 0.84 1.03 -8.52
N VAL A 86 1.70 2.04 -8.56
CA VAL A 86 1.32 3.41 -8.94
C VAL A 86 0.72 3.42 -10.36
N SER A 87 1.40 2.79 -11.31
CA SER A 87 0.93 2.68 -12.69
C SER A 87 -0.42 1.99 -12.78
N TYR A 88 -0.63 0.94 -11.99
CA TYR A 88 -1.90 0.22 -11.92
C TYR A 88 -3.03 1.09 -11.35
N VAL A 89 -2.80 1.81 -10.25
CA VAL A 89 -3.79 2.71 -9.65
C VAL A 89 -4.19 3.82 -10.62
N LEU A 90 -3.22 4.43 -11.30
CA LEU A 90 -3.49 5.48 -12.30
C LEU A 90 -4.33 4.95 -13.46
N LYS A 91 -4.00 3.76 -13.96
CA LYS A 91 -4.76 3.10 -15.03
C LYS A 91 -6.20 2.83 -14.59
N VAL A 92 -6.40 2.26 -13.40
CA VAL A 92 -7.75 1.98 -12.88
C VAL A 92 -8.54 3.26 -12.69
N SER A 93 -7.92 4.31 -12.16
CA SER A 93 -8.60 5.60 -11.98
C SER A 93 -9.07 6.18 -13.31
N ASP A 94 -8.24 6.11 -14.37
CA ASP A 94 -8.61 6.60 -15.70
C ASP A 94 -9.72 5.75 -16.36
N GLU A 95 -9.63 4.42 -16.27
CA GLU A 95 -10.66 3.50 -16.78
C GLU A 95 -12.00 3.67 -16.03
N TYR A 96 -11.93 3.94 -14.73
CA TYR A 96 -13.09 4.17 -13.87
C TYR A 96 -13.87 5.42 -14.31
N GLU A 97 -13.18 6.53 -14.53
CA GLU A 97 -13.80 7.76 -15.05
C GLU A 97 -14.39 7.54 -16.45
N LYS A 98 -13.63 6.94 -17.36
CA LYS A 98 -14.05 6.71 -18.76
C LYS A 98 -15.25 5.77 -18.89
N SER A 99 -15.40 4.83 -17.97
CA SER A 99 -16.50 3.86 -17.96
C SER A 99 -17.77 4.40 -17.31
N GLY A 100 -17.78 5.64 -16.81
CA GLY A 100 -18.90 6.17 -16.04
C GLY A 100 -19.03 5.51 -14.67
N HIS A 101 -17.90 5.23 -14.03
CA HIS A 101 -17.77 4.63 -12.71
C HIS A 101 -18.14 3.14 -12.62
N SER A 102 -17.57 2.28 -13.48
CA SER A 102 -17.87 0.83 -13.48
C SER A 102 -17.68 0.13 -12.12
N GLU A 103 -18.73 -0.52 -11.61
CA GLU A 103 -18.66 -1.34 -10.38
C GLU A 103 -17.73 -2.54 -10.56
N GLU A 104 -17.81 -3.24 -11.70
CA GLU A 104 -17.02 -4.43 -11.96
C GLU A 104 -15.51 -4.12 -11.90
N LEU A 105 -15.09 -3.00 -12.49
CA LEU A 105 -13.71 -2.54 -12.45
C LEU A 105 -13.23 -2.33 -11.01
N ILE A 106 -14.07 -1.72 -10.17
CA ILE A 106 -13.73 -1.44 -8.77
C ILE A 106 -13.67 -2.72 -7.93
N GLN A 107 -14.53 -3.71 -8.20
CA GLN A 107 -14.44 -5.03 -7.55
C GLN A 107 -13.13 -5.74 -7.92
N GLN A 108 -12.72 -5.68 -9.18
CA GLN A 108 -11.43 -6.23 -9.62
C GLN A 108 -10.25 -5.49 -8.97
N PHE A 109 -10.32 -4.16 -8.92
CA PHE A 109 -9.33 -3.33 -8.23
C PHE A 109 -9.21 -3.69 -6.76
N ALA A 110 -10.33 -3.85 -6.06
CA ALA A 110 -10.36 -4.22 -4.65
C ALA A 110 -9.66 -5.56 -4.38
N GLY A 111 -9.91 -6.56 -5.23
CA GLY A 111 -9.22 -7.85 -5.14
C GLY A 111 -7.71 -7.72 -5.33
N LYS A 112 -7.26 -6.94 -6.32
CA LYS A 112 -5.82 -6.72 -6.56
C LYS A 112 -5.17 -5.90 -5.44
N LEU A 113 -5.83 -4.84 -4.98
CA LEU A 113 -5.34 -4.00 -3.88
C LEU A 113 -5.18 -4.81 -2.59
N LEU A 114 -6.15 -5.67 -2.28
CA LEU A 114 -6.09 -6.57 -1.13
C LEU A 114 -4.90 -7.55 -1.24
N SER A 115 -4.74 -8.17 -2.41
CA SER A 115 -3.61 -9.08 -2.67
C SER A 115 -2.26 -8.35 -2.57
N TRP A 116 -2.17 -7.15 -3.14
CA TRP A 116 -0.96 -6.33 -3.08
C TRP A 116 -0.62 -5.97 -1.64
N LEU A 117 -1.57 -5.47 -0.85
CA LEU A 117 -1.33 -5.10 0.56
C LEU A 117 -0.82 -6.27 1.41
N ILE A 118 -1.30 -7.50 1.14
CA ILE A 118 -0.81 -8.70 1.83
C ILE A 118 0.58 -9.10 1.33
N ASN A 119 0.81 -9.14 0.02
CA ASN A 119 2.07 -9.64 -0.50
C ASN A 119 3.22 -8.64 -0.35
N HIS A 120 2.91 -7.35 -0.37
CA HIS A 120 3.89 -6.29 -0.22
C HIS A 120 4.11 -6.00 1.26
N VAL A 121 3.17 -5.34 1.94
CA VAL A 121 3.38 -4.85 3.30
C VAL A 121 3.60 -5.95 4.34
N VAL A 122 2.86 -7.06 4.22
CA VAL A 122 2.99 -8.17 5.19
C VAL A 122 4.18 -9.09 4.89
N SER A 123 4.82 -8.98 3.72
CA SER A 123 5.88 -9.91 3.31
C SER A 123 7.14 -9.23 2.77
N GLU A 124 7.06 -8.42 1.72
CA GLU A 124 8.24 -7.77 1.14
C GLU A 124 8.85 -6.74 2.09
N ASP A 125 8.05 -5.87 2.71
CA ASP A 125 8.56 -4.80 3.60
C ASP A 125 9.20 -5.40 4.84
N GLN A 126 8.67 -6.53 5.34
CA GLN A 126 9.26 -7.26 6.47
C GLN A 126 10.72 -7.69 6.21
N ARG A 127 11.12 -7.84 4.95
CA ARG A 127 12.52 -8.13 4.60
C ARG A 127 13.44 -6.93 4.85
N ILE A 128 12.92 -5.71 4.79
CA ILE A 128 13.65 -4.48 5.13
C ILE A 128 13.90 -4.47 6.64
N ALA A 129 12.88 -4.75 7.45
CA ALA A 129 13.02 -4.86 8.91
C ALA A 129 14.09 -5.90 9.30
N ALA A 130 13.99 -7.10 8.73
CA ALA A 130 14.94 -8.18 8.98
C ALA A 130 16.38 -7.79 8.60
N TYR A 131 16.55 -7.04 7.49
CA TYR A 131 17.85 -6.53 7.09
C TYR A 131 18.37 -5.44 8.04
N ALA A 132 17.52 -4.51 8.46
CA ALA A 132 17.89 -3.44 9.39
C ALA A 132 18.39 -4.01 10.73
N ILE A 133 17.66 -4.96 11.32
CA ILE A 133 18.04 -5.66 12.56
C ILE A 133 19.40 -6.34 12.39
N LYS A 134 19.60 -7.06 11.29
CA LYS A 134 20.87 -7.75 11.00
C LYS A 134 22.03 -6.76 10.86
N LYS A 135 21.80 -5.62 10.21
CA LYS A 135 22.81 -4.58 10.02
C LYS A 135 23.22 -3.94 11.34
N GLU A 136 22.26 -3.65 12.21
CA GLU A 136 22.52 -3.11 13.55
C GLU A 136 23.30 -4.10 14.43
N ALA A 137 22.93 -5.38 14.41
CA ALA A 137 23.65 -6.42 15.15
C ALA A 137 25.13 -6.49 14.72
N ASN A 138 25.41 -6.51 13.41
CA ASN A 138 26.78 -6.54 12.90
C ASN A 138 27.59 -5.28 13.27
N ALA A 139 26.93 -4.11 13.31
CA ALA A 139 27.60 -2.86 13.67
C ALA A 139 27.95 -2.78 15.16
N ASN A 140 27.17 -3.43 16.04
CA ASN A 140 27.42 -3.48 17.48
C ASN A 140 28.47 -4.53 17.88
N GLU A 141 28.81 -5.45 16.97
CA GLU A 141 29.86 -6.46 17.15
C GLU A 141 31.23 -6.02 16.57
N SER A 142 31.28 -4.86 15.89
CA SER A 142 32.46 -4.30 15.22
C SER A 142 33.11 -3.17 16.02
#